data_AF-A0A355BM95-F1
#
_entry.id   AF-A0A355BM95-F1
#
_cell.length_a   1.000
_cell.length_b   1.000
_cell.length_c   1.000
_cell.angle_alpha   90.00
_cell.angle_beta   90.00
_cell.angle_gamma   90.00
#
_symmetry.space_group_name_H-M   'P 1'
#
loop_
_entity.id
_entity.type
_entity.pdbx_description
1 polymer ?
#
loop_
_entity_poly.entity_id
_entity_poly.type
_entity_poly.pdbx_seq_one_letter_code
_entity_poly.pdbx_strand_id
1 'polypeptide(L)'
;DFDPETDKVAYSELTELDRWALMRLTRLIERVTEGYTDFDLHVFYHAVHNFCAVDMSAFYLDVIKDRIYASLPKSKQRRAAQTVLWEALNTLVRLIAPVLT
;
A
#
# COMPACT_ATOMS: atom_id res chain seq x y z
N ASP A 1 9.45 9.42 -11.74
CA ASP A 1 9.78 10.67 -11.04
C ASP A 1 9.32 10.62 -9.59
N PHE A 2 9.77 9.59 -8.86
CA PHE A 2 9.61 9.45 -7.41
C PHE A 2 10.80 8.64 -6.94
N ASP A 3 11.66 9.24 -6.15
CA ASP A 3 12.81 8.60 -5.53
C ASP A 3 12.51 8.40 -4.03
N PRO A 4 12.33 7.15 -3.55
CA PRO A 4 11.98 6.88 -2.16
C PRO A 4 12.98 7.44 -1.13
N GLU A 5 14.24 7.63 -1.51
CA GLU A 5 15.28 8.14 -0.61
C GLU A 5 15.13 9.66 -0.37
N THR A 6 14.56 10.38 -1.32
CA THR A 6 14.52 11.86 -1.30
C THR A 6 13.11 12.46 -1.33
N ASP A 7 12.13 11.74 -1.85
CA ASP A 7 10.77 12.21 -2.08
C ASP A 7 9.75 11.67 -1.07
N LYS A 8 10.16 10.77 -0.16
CA LYS A 8 9.29 10.25 0.89
C LYS A 8 8.84 11.34 1.83
N VAL A 9 7.56 11.28 2.19
CA VAL A 9 6.92 12.22 3.11
C VAL A 9 6.76 11.57 4.49
N ALA A 10 7.00 12.33 5.56
CA ALA A 10 6.85 11.83 6.92
C ALA A 10 5.40 11.44 7.22
N TYR A 11 5.19 10.46 8.11
CA TYR A 11 3.85 9.99 8.48
C TYR A 11 2.92 11.13 8.95
N SER A 12 3.46 12.09 9.70
CA SER A 12 2.73 13.27 10.18
C SER A 12 2.27 14.21 9.06
N GLU A 13 2.89 14.15 7.89
CA GLU A 13 2.55 14.94 6.70
C GLU A 13 1.65 14.18 5.72
N LEU A 14 1.36 12.90 5.99
CA LEU A 14 0.38 12.12 5.23
C LEU A 14 -1.03 12.58 5.56
N THR A 15 -1.91 12.53 4.54
CA THR A 15 -3.34 12.77 4.74
C THR A 15 -3.97 11.64 5.55
N GLU A 16 -5.13 11.89 6.16
CA GLU A 16 -5.92 10.86 6.85
C GLU A 16 -6.17 9.62 5.99
N LEU A 17 -6.47 9.82 4.70
CA LEU A 17 -6.68 8.75 3.72
C LEU A 17 -5.41 7.92 3.49
N ASP A 18 -4.27 8.60 3.37
CA ASP A 18 -2.97 7.95 3.18
C ASP A 18 -2.59 7.11 4.41
N ARG A 19 -2.84 7.63 5.62
CA ARG A 19 -2.64 6.90 6.88
C ARG A 19 -3.58 5.71 7.01
N TRP A 20 -4.83 5.86 6.59
CA TRP A 20 -5.79 4.77 6.53
C TRP A 20 -5.29 3.63 5.64
N ALA A 21 -4.74 3.94 4.46
CA ALA A 21 -4.19 2.93 3.55
C ALA A 21 -2.99 2.20 4.18
N LEU A 22 -2.09 2.90 4.88
CA LEU A 22 -0.99 2.27 5.63
C LEU A 22 -1.47 1.40 6.80
N MET A 23 -2.54 1.82 7.49
CA MET A 23 -3.18 0.97 8.51
C MET A 23 -3.74 -0.31 7.89
N ARG A 24 -4.40 -0.22 6.72
CA ARG A 24 -4.89 -1.41 5.99
C ARG A 24 -3.75 -2.34 5.58
N LEU A 25 -2.64 -1.78 5.11
CA LEU A 25 -1.42 -2.52 4.78
C LEU A 25 -0.85 -3.25 6.02
N THR A 26 -0.85 -2.60 7.18
CA THR A 26 -0.39 -3.21 8.44
C THR A 26 -1.24 -4.41 8.81
N ARG A 27 -2.57 -4.29 8.72
CA ARG A 27 -3.50 -5.41 8.96
C ARG A 27 -3.30 -6.56 7.97
N LEU A 28 -2.94 -6.26 6.72
CA LEU A 28 -2.60 -7.29 5.74
C LEU A 28 -1.37 -8.07 6.18
N ILE A 29 -0.31 -7.37 6.62
CA ILE A 29 0.92 -8.01 7.10
C ILE A 29 0.59 -8.96 8.25
N GLU A 30 -0.13 -8.48 9.27
CA GLU A 30 -0.55 -9.30 10.43
C GLU A 30 -1.27 -10.56 9.97
N ARG A 31 -2.28 -10.41 9.11
CA ARG A 31 -3.10 -11.54 8.63
C ARG A 31 -2.31 -12.55 7.81
N VAL A 32 -1.40 -12.07 6.97
CA VAL A 32 -0.54 -12.92 6.14
C VAL A 32 0.48 -13.65 7.00
N THR A 33 1.09 -12.97 7.98
CA THR A 33 2.05 -13.59 8.90
C THR A 33 1.40 -14.67 9.76
N GLU A 34 0.16 -14.46 10.22
CA GLU A 34 -0.66 -15.50 10.86
C GLU A 34 -0.87 -16.69 9.91
N GLY A 35 -1.33 -16.44 8.68
CA GLY A 35 -1.56 -17.49 7.68
C GLY A 35 -0.30 -18.32 7.35
N TYR A 36 0.88 -17.70 7.35
CA TYR A 36 2.15 -18.43 7.20
C TYR A 36 2.47 -19.31 8.41
N THR A 37 2.14 -18.85 9.62
CA THR A 37 2.40 -19.60 10.86
C THR A 37 1.55 -20.88 10.92
N ASP A 38 0.30 -20.79 10.47
CA ASP A 38 -0.66 -21.89 10.48
C ASP A 38 -0.61 -22.76 9.20
N PHE A 39 0.32 -22.49 8.28
CA PHE A 39 0.42 -23.13 6.95
C PHE A 39 -0.84 -23.00 6.07
N ASP A 40 -1.67 -21.98 6.33
CA ASP A 40 -2.93 -21.70 5.64
C ASP A 40 -2.73 -20.79 4.42
N LEU A 41 -2.16 -21.34 3.34
CA LEU A 41 -1.90 -20.61 2.10
C LEU A 41 -3.15 -20.01 1.44
N HIS A 42 -4.32 -20.59 1.70
CA HIS A 42 -5.60 -20.07 1.22
C HIS A 42 -5.96 -18.72 1.88
N VAL A 43 -5.66 -18.56 3.18
CA VAL A 43 -5.89 -17.31 3.92
C VAL A 43 -4.98 -16.21 3.36
N PHE A 44 -3.71 -16.54 3.09
CA PHE A 44 -2.78 -15.64 2.43
C PHE A 44 -3.34 -15.12 1.09
N TYR A 45 -3.73 -16.03 0.20
CA TYR A 45 -4.22 -15.66 -1.13
C TYR A 45 -5.45 -14.75 -1.05
N HIS A 46 -6.43 -15.13 -0.22
CA HIS A 46 -7.65 -14.34 -0.05
C HIS A 46 -7.37 -12.97 0.57
N ALA A 47 -6.48 -12.88 1.56
CA ALA A 47 -6.14 -11.62 2.20
C ALA A 47 -5.47 -10.65 1.22
N VAL A 48 -4.47 -11.11 0.48
CA VAL A 48 -3.75 -10.30 -0.52
C VAL A 48 -4.69 -9.88 -1.66
N HIS A 49 -5.47 -10.82 -2.20
CA HIS A 49 -6.42 -10.53 -3.26
C HIS A 49 -7.46 -9.49 -2.80
N ASN A 50 -8.02 -9.65 -1.60
CA ASN A 50 -9.00 -8.72 -1.05
C ASN A 50 -8.40 -7.32 -0.82
N PHE A 51 -7.18 -7.23 -0.28
CA PHE A 51 -6.48 -5.95 -0.12
C PHE A 51 -6.28 -5.24 -1.47
N CYS A 52 -5.80 -5.96 -2.49
CA CYS A 52 -5.59 -5.39 -3.82
C CYS A 52 -6.91 -4.95 -4.48
N ALA A 53 -7.95 -5.78 -4.43
CA ALA A 53 -9.21 -5.51 -5.11
C ALA A 53 -10.05 -4.44 -4.41
N VAL A 54 -10.19 -4.53 -3.08
CA VAL A 54 -11.13 -3.69 -2.32
C VAL A 54 -10.44 -2.45 -1.76
N ASP A 55 -9.39 -2.64 -0.95
CA ASP A 55 -8.78 -1.52 -0.23
C ASP A 55 -7.99 -0.62 -1.18
N MET A 56 -7.15 -1.22 -2.03
CA MET A 56 -6.28 -0.48 -2.94
C MET A 56 -7.02 -0.05 -4.21
N SER A 57 -7.57 -0.99 -4.99
CA SER A 57 -8.15 -0.67 -6.30
C SER A 57 -9.48 0.07 -6.20
N ALA A 58 -10.48 -0.52 -5.54
CA ALA A 58 -11.83 0.04 -5.52
C ALA A 58 -11.95 1.33 -4.69
N PHE A 59 -11.06 1.56 -3.73
CA PHE A 59 -11.14 2.72 -2.83
C PHE A 59 -9.94 3.65 -2.94
N TYR A 60 -8.75 3.24 -2.48
CA TYR A 60 -7.63 4.17 -2.33
C TYR A 60 -7.19 4.76 -3.68
N LEU A 61 -6.94 3.90 -4.67
CA LEU A 61 -6.53 4.32 -6.01
C LEU A 61 -7.60 5.17 -6.68
N ASP A 62 -8.87 4.84 -6.53
CA ASP A 62 -9.96 5.63 -7.12
C ASP A 62 -9.99 7.06 -6.57
N VAL A 63 -9.84 7.22 -5.25
CA VAL A 63 -9.89 8.53 -4.58
C VAL A 63 -8.64 9.37 -4.86
N ILE A 64 -7.44 8.76 -4.97
CA ILE A 64 -6.20 9.52 -5.19
C ILE A 64 -5.90 9.82 -6.67
N LYS A 65 -6.68 9.31 -7.63
CA LYS A 65 -6.48 9.56 -9.08
C LYS A 65 -6.28 11.03 -9.38
N ASP A 66 -7.16 11.89 -8.85
CA ASP A 66 -7.07 13.34 -9.06
C ASP A 66 -5.79 13.93 -8.45
N ARG A 67 -5.36 13.43 -7.29
CA ARG A 67 -4.09 13.87 -6.68
C ARG A 67 -2.88 13.50 -7.53
N ILE A 68 -2.90 12.32 -8.15
CA ILE A 68 -1.79 11.84 -8.99
C ILE A 68 -1.78 12.52 -10.36
N TYR A 69 -2.95 12.73 -10.96
CA TYR A 69 -3.07 13.24 -12.32
C TYR A 69 -3.12 14.77 -12.41
N ALA A 70 -3.79 15.45 -11.47
CA ALA A 70 -4.00 16.89 -11.55
C ALA A 70 -2.99 17.71 -10.73
N SER A 71 -2.28 17.09 -9.78
CA SER A 71 -1.35 17.84 -8.93
C SER A 71 0.03 18.05 -9.58
N LEU A 72 0.65 19.19 -9.27
CA LEU A 72 2.00 19.51 -9.71
C LEU A 72 3.00 18.39 -9.34
N PRO A 73 4.04 18.14 -10.16
CA PRO A 73 4.99 17.05 -9.95
C PRO A 73 5.61 16.97 -8.55
N LYS A 74 5.89 18.13 -7.93
CA LYS A 74 6.48 18.24 -6.59
C LYS A 74 5.48 18.62 -5.49
N SER A 75 4.18 18.51 -5.75
CA SER A 75 3.17 18.81 -4.74
C SER A 75 3.25 17.80 -3.58
N LYS A 76 3.11 18.30 -2.35
CA LYS A 76 3.12 17.45 -1.15
C LYS A 76 2.02 16.39 -1.20
N GLN A 77 0.83 16.72 -1.72
CA GLN A 77 -0.26 15.75 -1.86
C GLN A 77 0.12 14.61 -2.80
N ARG A 78 0.81 14.89 -3.91
CA ARG A 78 1.28 13.84 -4.82
C ARG A 78 2.38 13.00 -4.18
N ARG A 79 3.35 13.61 -3.51
CA ARG A 79 4.43 12.90 -2.81
C ARG A 79 3.92 12.00 -1.68
N ALA A 80 2.91 12.45 -0.93
CA ALA A 80 2.26 11.63 0.11
C ALA A 80 1.59 10.37 -0.49
N ALA A 81 0.83 10.54 -1.59
CA ALA A 81 0.21 9.41 -2.28
C ALA A 81 1.25 8.43 -2.86
N GLN A 82 2.31 8.96 -3.48
CA GLN A 82 3.41 8.15 -4.01
C GLN A 82 4.17 7.39 -2.92
N THR A 83 4.34 8.00 -1.75
CA THR A 83 4.95 7.36 -0.57
C THR A 83 4.14 6.12 -0.16
N VAL A 84 2.82 6.26 -0.01
CA VAL A 84 1.96 5.12 0.35
C VAL A 84 1.94 4.04 -0.72
N LEU A 85 1.86 4.42 -2.00
CA LEU A 85 1.91 3.45 -3.10
C LEU A 85 3.22 2.68 -3.13
N TRP A 86 4.34 3.35 -2.87
CA TRP A 86 5.64 2.70 -2.79
C TRP A 86 5.72 1.72 -1.61
N GLU A 87 5.27 2.12 -0.42
CA GLU A 87 5.26 1.25 0.77
C GLU A 87 4.36 0.03 0.54
N ALA A 88 3.17 0.23 -0.03
CA ALA A 88 2.25 -0.85 -0.37
C ALA A 88 2.86 -1.83 -1.38
N LEU A 89 3.46 -1.33 -2.47
CA LEU A 89 4.08 -2.17 -3.48
C LEU A 89 5.28 -2.96 -2.92
N ASN A 90 6.21 -2.28 -2.23
CA ASN A 90 7.39 -2.92 -1.67
C ASN A 90 7.02 -3.99 -0.64
N THR A 91 6.01 -3.72 0.18
CA THR A 91 5.48 -4.70 1.15
C THR A 91 4.83 -5.89 0.45
N LEU A 92 3.94 -5.64 -0.52
CA LEU A 92 3.25 -6.71 -1.26
C LEU A 92 4.24 -7.65 -1.96
N VAL A 93 5.26 -7.11 -2.62
CA VAL A 93 6.30 -7.92 -3.28
C VAL A 93 7.01 -8.82 -2.27
N ARG A 94 7.34 -8.31 -1.07
CA ARG A 94 7.98 -9.10 -0.01
C ARG A 94 7.07 -10.17 0.58
N LEU A 95 5.77 -9.86 0.73
CA LEU A 95 4.78 -10.82 1.22
C LEU A 95 4.55 -11.95 0.22
N ILE A 96 4.60 -11.69 -1.08
CA ILE A 96 4.33 -12.68 -2.12
C ILE A 96 5.58 -13.51 -2.48
N ALA A 97 6.78 -12.96 -2.29
CA ALA A 97 8.04 -13.60 -2.66
C ALA A 97 8.20 -15.08 -2.19
N PRO A 98 7.82 -15.48 -0.96
CA PRO A 98 7.96 -16.87 -0.50
C PRO A 98 7.03 -17.89 -1.18
N VAL A 99 6.00 -17.44 -1.90
CA VAL A 99 4.98 -18.30 -2.53
C VAL A 99 5.17 -18.45 -4.04
N LEU A 100 5.88 -17.51 -4.68
CA LEU A 100 6.16 -17.52 -6.13
C LEU A 100 7.49 -18.18 -6.51
N THR A 101 8.17 -18.86 -5.58
CA THR A 101 9.39 -19.64 -5.83
C THR A 101 9.07 -21.08 -6.17
#